data_AF-A0A210R1C6-F1
#
_entry.id   AF-A0A210R1C6-F1
#
_cell.length_a   1.000
_cell.length_b   1.000
_cell.length_c   1.000
_cell.angle_alpha   90.00
_cell.angle_beta   90.00
_cell.angle_gamma   90.00
#
_symmetry.space_group_name_H-M   'P 1'
#
loop_
_entity.id
_entity.type
_entity.pdbx_description
1 polymer ?
#
loop_
_entity_poly.entity_id
_entity_poly.type
_entity_poly.pdbx_seq_one_letter_code
_entity_poly.pdbx_strand_id
1 'polypeptide(L)'
;MAASTCRRIPCKITELRLDKALVCGQSFRWKERTPGVWTGVLAGYMWNLWQSDTELFYQVLPSPEHPHGTITADNHINIAIKTEPVQICENTETVRQEEFVKQHTSKGSKMRTFSTKKGRKGVKVIDKQSEQVSTPTLDCQHVDVKVSKPKIEHKYEDMKVHSPTLDCKHECLKLELDQMETSETSAKHEEILRDYFRLDVNLTDLYTAWSLSDPVFKRTAIDFTGIRILRQDPVENLFSFICSSNNHISRISGMVERLCQTYGTKVTEYKGESYFNFPSVESLSGPGVEDRLRSLGFGYRAKYISVTAKYIQANHSEEWLRGLRNKPYTQTKSELVKLCGVGAKVADCVCLMSMDKLEAVPVDTHVWQIAARDYMPKLKQAKSLTDKLYGEIGDHFRELWGDKAGWAHTVLFAADLKKFKNKPDTKEIDVETSPNKSQAKGYKRSKSSVTGGGKRAKQWT
;
A
#
# COMPACT_ATOMS: atom_id res chain seq x y z
N MET A 1 5.15 -27.09 20.26
CA MET A 1 4.94 -25.97 19.31
C MET A 1 3.73 -25.21 19.78
N ALA A 2 3.91 -24.05 20.41
CA ALA A 2 2.80 -23.19 20.76
C ALA A 2 2.09 -22.78 19.46
N ALA A 3 0.78 -23.02 19.38
CA ALA A 3 -0.01 -22.65 18.21
C ALA A 3 -0.12 -21.12 18.18
N SER A 4 0.47 -20.48 17.18
CA SER A 4 0.29 -19.05 16.96
C SER A 4 -1.20 -18.74 16.82
N THR A 5 -1.71 -17.91 17.73
CA THR A 5 -3.14 -17.65 17.90
C THR A 5 -3.75 -17.04 16.63
N CYS A 6 -4.71 -17.76 16.06
CA CYS A 6 -5.55 -17.27 14.97
C CYS A 6 -6.47 -16.15 15.48
N ARG A 7 -6.57 -15.07 14.72
CA ARG A 7 -7.41 -13.90 15.02
C ARG A 7 -8.30 -13.55 13.83
N ARG A 8 -9.32 -12.72 14.05
CA ARG A 8 -10.32 -12.40 13.02
C ARG A 8 -10.81 -10.96 13.11
N ILE A 9 -11.14 -10.39 11.96
CA ILE A 9 -11.73 -9.08 11.75
C ILE A 9 -13.06 -9.28 11.00
N PRO A 10 -14.21 -8.80 11.51
CA PRO A 10 -15.45 -8.79 10.73
C PRO A 10 -15.25 -8.02 9.43
N CYS A 11 -15.35 -8.71 8.30
CA CYS A 11 -15.08 -8.14 6.97
C CYS A 11 -15.80 -8.99 5.92
N LYS A 12 -16.86 -8.44 5.34
CA LYS A 12 -17.63 -9.14 4.29
C LYS A 12 -16.80 -9.28 3.03
N ILE A 13 -17.05 -10.33 2.26
CA ILE A 13 -16.38 -10.56 0.99
C ILE A 13 -16.65 -9.45 -0.06
N THR A 14 -17.77 -8.74 0.08
CA THR A 14 -18.08 -7.54 -0.72
C THR A 14 -17.19 -6.35 -0.36
N GLU A 15 -16.66 -6.31 0.86
CA GLU A 15 -15.75 -5.30 1.35
C GLU A 15 -14.28 -5.65 1.04
N LEU A 16 -13.88 -6.92 1.10
CA LEU A 16 -12.52 -7.35 0.77
C LEU A 16 -12.49 -8.74 0.13
N ARG A 17 -11.77 -8.84 -1.00
CA ARG A 17 -11.43 -10.09 -1.69
C ARG A 17 -9.91 -10.27 -1.72
N LEU A 18 -9.35 -11.08 -0.83
CA LEU A 18 -7.90 -11.35 -0.83
C LEU A 18 -7.42 -11.89 -2.19
N ASP A 19 -8.18 -12.79 -2.81
CA ASP A 19 -7.91 -13.43 -4.10
C ASP A 19 -7.90 -12.48 -5.31
N LYS A 20 -8.41 -11.25 -5.14
CA LYS A 20 -8.39 -10.20 -6.15
C LYS A 20 -7.45 -9.08 -5.76
N ALA A 21 -7.58 -8.54 -4.54
CA ALA A 21 -6.82 -7.39 -4.05
C ALA A 21 -5.31 -7.68 -3.98
N LEU A 22 -4.90 -8.86 -3.50
CA LEU A 22 -3.48 -9.17 -3.29
C LEU A 22 -2.72 -9.57 -4.56
N VAL A 23 -3.42 -9.77 -5.69
CA VAL A 23 -2.82 -10.24 -6.94
C VAL A 23 -3.14 -9.41 -8.17
N CYS A 24 -3.84 -8.30 -8.00
CA CYS A 24 -4.11 -7.35 -9.08
C CYS A 24 -2.94 -6.37 -9.34
N GLY A 25 -1.73 -6.71 -8.88
CA GLY A 25 -0.52 -5.93 -9.17
C GLY A 25 -0.34 -4.66 -8.33
N GLN A 26 -1.05 -4.56 -7.20
CA GLN A 26 -0.86 -3.48 -6.23
C GLN A 26 0.36 -3.73 -5.33
N SER A 27 0.40 -4.91 -4.71
CA SER A 27 1.53 -5.40 -3.92
C SER A 27 2.14 -6.62 -4.60
N PHE A 28 3.42 -6.85 -4.34
CA PHE A 28 4.20 -7.98 -4.86
C PHE A 28 4.73 -8.88 -3.74
N ARG A 29 4.24 -8.69 -2.50
CA ARG A 29 4.74 -9.32 -1.27
C ARG A 29 3.85 -10.43 -0.72
N TRP A 30 2.73 -10.69 -1.38
CA TRP A 30 1.76 -11.73 -0.99
C TRP A 30 1.82 -12.91 -1.95
N LYS A 31 1.80 -14.12 -1.38
CA LYS A 31 1.77 -15.39 -2.11
C LYS A 31 0.70 -16.30 -1.54
N GLU A 32 -0.13 -16.85 -2.40
CA GLU A 32 -1.03 -17.95 -2.02
C GLU A 32 -0.19 -19.23 -1.89
N ARG A 33 0.02 -19.71 -0.66
CA ARG A 33 0.88 -20.87 -0.38
C ARG A 33 0.09 -22.16 -0.35
N THR A 34 -1.13 -22.09 0.18
CA THR A 34 -2.15 -23.12 0.09
C THR A 34 -3.44 -22.45 -0.38
N PRO A 35 -4.38 -23.18 -1.03
CA PRO A 35 -5.61 -22.58 -1.54
C PRO A 35 -6.33 -21.73 -0.47
N GLY A 36 -6.55 -20.47 -0.77
CA GLY A 36 -7.22 -19.50 0.10
C GLY A 36 -6.36 -18.88 1.21
N VAL A 37 -5.10 -19.31 1.39
CA VAL A 37 -4.20 -18.79 2.43
C VAL A 37 -3.05 -18.01 1.81
N TRP A 38 -3.03 -16.71 2.12
CA TRP A 38 -2.08 -15.72 1.64
C TRP A 38 -1.01 -15.45 2.68
N THR A 39 0.24 -15.67 2.30
CA THR A 39 1.40 -15.42 3.14
C THR A 39 2.17 -14.20 2.63
N GLY A 40 2.54 -13.28 3.51
CA GLY A 40 3.29 -12.08 3.15
C GLY A 40 4.02 -11.46 4.33
N VAL A 41 4.81 -10.42 4.06
CA VAL A 41 5.48 -9.61 5.08
C VAL A 41 4.90 -8.20 5.04
N LEU A 42 4.49 -7.71 6.20
CA LEU A 42 3.91 -6.38 6.38
C LEU A 42 4.30 -5.84 7.76
N ALA A 43 4.74 -4.59 7.81
CA ALA A 43 5.06 -3.87 9.03
C ALA A 43 6.04 -4.60 9.97
N GLY A 44 7.05 -5.29 9.41
CA GLY A 44 8.03 -6.03 10.22
C GLY A 44 7.65 -7.45 10.58
N TYR A 45 6.42 -7.89 10.25
CA TYR A 45 5.92 -9.21 10.62
C TYR A 45 5.62 -10.07 9.40
N MET A 46 5.66 -11.38 9.59
CA MET A 46 5.13 -12.34 8.64
C MET A 46 3.65 -12.62 8.96
N TRP A 47 2.79 -12.58 7.95
CA TRP A 47 1.35 -12.76 8.08
C TRP A 47 0.89 -13.95 7.25
N ASN A 48 -0.01 -14.75 7.81
CA ASN A 48 -0.91 -15.61 7.04
C ASN A 48 -2.32 -15.01 7.11
N LEU A 49 -2.98 -14.85 5.98
CA LEU A 49 -4.34 -14.32 5.85
C LEU A 49 -5.23 -15.31 5.10
N TRP A 50 -6.47 -15.46 5.54
CA TRP A 50 -7.51 -16.20 4.82
C TRP A 50 -8.86 -15.58 5.17
N GLN A 51 -9.92 -15.93 4.44
CA GLN A 51 -11.23 -15.28 4.63
C GLN A 51 -12.38 -16.28 4.52
N SER A 52 -13.46 -16.02 5.24
CA SER A 52 -14.80 -16.53 4.94
C SER A 52 -15.60 -15.45 4.19
N ASP A 53 -16.91 -15.65 4.03
CA ASP A 53 -17.78 -14.65 3.42
C ASP A 53 -17.98 -13.40 4.30
N THR A 54 -17.70 -13.50 5.60
CA THR A 54 -18.01 -12.46 6.60
C THR A 54 -16.85 -12.06 7.50
N GLU A 55 -15.75 -12.81 7.49
CA GLU A 55 -14.60 -12.59 8.36
C GLU A 55 -13.27 -12.69 7.61
N LEU A 56 -12.35 -11.77 7.89
CA LEU A 56 -10.93 -11.87 7.54
C LEU A 56 -10.19 -12.47 8.72
N PHE A 57 -9.55 -13.62 8.52
CA PHE A 57 -8.70 -14.27 9.50
C PHE A 57 -7.24 -13.95 9.27
N TYR A 58 -6.48 -13.88 10.35
CA TYR A 58 -5.04 -13.65 10.28
C TYR A 58 -4.26 -14.36 11.38
N GLN A 59 -2.99 -14.61 11.09
CA GLN A 59 -1.99 -15.13 12.00
C GLN A 59 -0.68 -14.39 11.76
N VAL A 60 0.00 -14.00 12.85
CA VAL A 60 1.27 -13.24 12.81
C VAL A 60 2.41 -14.13 13.31
N LEU A 61 3.57 -14.05 12.65
CA LEU A 61 4.77 -14.84 12.93
C LEU A 61 6.03 -13.96 13.03
N PRO A 62 6.98 -14.27 13.94
CA PRO A 62 6.89 -15.32 14.96
C PRO A 62 5.80 -15.00 16.00
N SER A 63 5.22 -16.04 16.61
CA SER A 63 4.21 -15.84 17.67
C SER A 63 4.82 -14.95 18.77
N PRO A 64 4.09 -14.01 19.38
CA PRO A 64 4.58 -13.20 20.50
C PRO A 64 5.22 -14.02 21.64
N GLU A 65 4.84 -15.30 21.75
CA GLU A 65 5.38 -16.23 22.73
C GLU A 65 6.82 -16.71 22.44
N HIS A 66 7.39 -16.43 21.26
CA HIS A 66 8.73 -16.84 20.85
C HIS A 66 9.50 -15.72 20.14
N PRO A 67 10.07 -14.75 20.88
CA PRO A 67 10.97 -13.75 20.31
C PRO A 67 12.35 -14.39 20.03
N HIS A 68 12.50 -15.05 18.89
CA HIS A 68 13.81 -15.27 18.31
C HIS A 68 14.10 -14.17 17.29
N GLY A 69 14.81 -13.14 17.74
CA GLY A 69 15.33 -12.06 16.90
C GLY A 69 15.02 -10.69 17.47
N THR A 70 16.08 -9.95 17.77
CA THR A 70 16.10 -8.56 18.24
C THR A 70 15.12 -7.67 17.48
N ILE A 71 14.04 -7.25 18.15
CA ILE A 71 13.30 -6.05 17.74
C ILE A 71 14.24 -4.88 18.04
N THR A 72 14.96 -4.40 17.02
CA THR A 72 15.65 -3.12 17.13
C THR A 72 14.59 -2.03 17.24
N ALA A 73 14.64 -1.25 18.32
CA ALA A 73 13.64 -0.25 18.70
C ALA A 73 13.50 0.94 17.73
N ASP A 74 14.14 0.91 16.56
CA ASP A 74 14.23 2.06 15.64
C ASP A 74 13.13 2.13 14.57
N ASN A 75 12.16 1.21 14.56
CA ASN A 75 11.01 1.31 13.67
C ASN A 75 9.89 2.16 14.30
N HIS A 76 10.12 3.46 14.43
CA HIS A 76 9.06 4.42 14.69
C HIS A 76 8.12 4.50 13.47
N ILE A 77 7.07 3.68 13.47
CA ILE A 77 5.91 3.90 12.62
C ILE A 77 5.16 5.10 13.22
N ASN A 78 5.34 6.27 12.62
CA ASN A 78 4.48 7.43 12.88
C ASN A 78 3.08 7.16 12.32
N ILE A 79 2.24 6.45 13.08
CA ILE A 79 0.79 6.49 12.90
C ILE A 79 0.35 7.84 13.44
N ALA A 80 0.11 8.81 12.54
CA ALA A 80 -0.48 10.08 12.91
C ALA A 80 -1.93 9.84 13.38
N ILE A 81 -2.12 9.74 14.69
CA ILE A 81 -3.42 9.67 15.34
C ILE A 81 -4.12 11.01 15.10
N LYS A 82 -5.14 11.02 14.23
CA LYS A 82 -6.10 12.11 14.18
C LYS A 82 -7.11 11.91 15.29
N THR A 83 -6.91 12.56 16.43
CA THR A 83 -7.99 12.86 17.37
C THR A 83 -8.44 14.28 17.11
N GLU A 84 -9.54 14.45 16.38
CA GLU A 84 -10.29 15.71 16.44
C GLU A 84 -11.14 15.70 17.71
N PRO A 85 -11.08 16.74 18.55
CA PRO A 85 -11.91 16.80 19.74
C PRO A 85 -13.38 17.02 19.35
N VAL A 86 -14.22 16.05 19.73
CA VAL A 86 -15.68 16.19 19.76
C VAL A 86 -16.01 17.29 20.78
N GLN A 87 -16.40 18.48 20.30
CA GLN A 87 -17.01 19.47 21.17
C GLN A 87 -18.43 19.00 21.51
N ILE A 88 -18.62 18.59 22.76
CA ILE A 88 -19.93 18.44 23.38
C ILE A 88 -20.37 19.86 23.76
N CYS A 89 -21.33 20.41 23.02
CA CYS A 89 -21.98 21.66 23.37
C CYS A 89 -23.10 21.35 24.39
N GLU A 90 -22.86 21.69 25.65
CA GLU A 90 -23.92 21.78 26.65
C GLU A 90 -24.73 23.07 26.40
N ASN A 91 -25.99 22.89 26.00
CA ASN A 91 -26.97 23.98 25.95
C ASN A 91 -27.33 24.38 27.39
N THR A 92 -26.93 25.58 27.79
CA THR A 92 -27.62 26.31 28.85
C THR A 92 -28.15 27.62 28.29
N GLU A 93 -29.47 27.71 28.25
CA GLU A 93 -30.22 28.91 27.91
C GLU A 93 -29.88 30.03 28.90
N THR A 94 -29.52 31.21 28.40
CA THR A 94 -29.70 32.44 29.16
C THR A 94 -30.12 33.57 28.23
N VAL A 95 -31.38 33.96 28.41
CA VAL A 95 -32.04 35.13 27.85
C VAL A 95 -31.39 36.41 28.40
N ARG A 96 -30.99 37.35 27.53
CA ARG A 96 -31.13 38.81 27.75
C ARG A 96 -30.77 39.65 26.53
N GLN A 97 -31.84 40.22 25.95
CA GLN A 97 -32.06 41.59 25.48
C GLN A 97 -31.09 42.28 24.51
N GLU A 98 -31.73 42.72 23.42
CA GLU A 98 -31.29 43.55 22.30
C GLU A 98 -30.82 44.94 22.73
N GLU A 99 -29.83 45.49 22.01
CA GLU A 99 -29.81 46.92 21.70
C GLU A 99 -29.29 47.15 20.27
N PHE A 100 -30.10 47.91 19.53
CA PHE A 100 -30.00 48.28 18.13
C PHE A 100 -29.20 49.57 17.98
N VAL A 101 -28.16 49.61 17.13
CA VAL A 101 -27.74 50.86 16.46
C VAL A 101 -27.35 50.59 15.01
N LYS A 102 -28.12 51.19 14.10
CA LYS A 102 -27.90 51.26 12.65
C LYS A 102 -26.78 52.25 12.33
N GLN A 103 -26.00 52.01 11.28
CA GLN A 103 -25.67 53.06 10.29
C GLN A 103 -25.18 52.48 8.95
N HIS A 104 -25.36 53.30 7.92
CA HIS A 104 -25.59 53.01 6.51
C HIS A 104 -24.34 53.20 5.62
N THR A 105 -24.47 52.69 4.37
CA THR A 105 -23.82 53.16 3.11
C THR A 105 -22.33 52.80 2.91
N SER A 106 -21.79 52.52 1.71
CA SER A 106 -22.24 52.73 0.32
C SER A 106 -21.47 51.79 -0.64
N LYS A 107 -22.04 51.60 -1.84
CA LYS A 107 -21.52 50.82 -2.97
C LYS A 107 -20.42 51.57 -3.75
N GLY A 108 -19.51 50.80 -4.36
CA GLY A 108 -19.16 51.00 -5.77
C GLY A 108 -17.73 51.43 -6.12
N SER A 109 -17.05 50.57 -6.90
CA SER A 109 -16.44 50.87 -8.21
C SER A 109 -15.07 50.24 -8.48
N LYS A 110 -15.04 49.66 -9.68
CA LYS A 110 -13.95 49.08 -10.48
C LYS A 110 -12.79 50.06 -10.75
N MET A 111 -11.57 49.53 -10.89
CA MET A 111 -10.63 49.79 -12.00
C MET A 111 -9.41 48.85 -11.90
N ARG A 112 -9.19 47.97 -12.89
CA ARG A 112 -8.30 48.10 -14.06
C ARG A 112 -6.79 48.10 -13.75
N THR A 113 -6.22 46.95 -14.10
CA THR A 113 -4.88 46.66 -14.64
C THR A 113 -4.11 47.83 -15.26
N PHE A 114 -2.81 47.90 -14.95
CA PHE A 114 -1.78 48.42 -15.84
C PHE A 114 -0.56 47.49 -15.90
N SER A 115 -0.11 47.24 -17.12
CA SER A 115 1.09 46.51 -17.51
C SER A 115 2.16 47.52 -17.89
N THR A 116 3.42 47.32 -17.45
CA THR A 116 4.60 47.84 -18.15
C THR A 116 5.77 46.87 -18.05
N LYS A 117 6.39 46.65 -19.21
CA LYS A 117 7.58 45.83 -19.48
C LYS A 117 8.89 46.61 -19.28
N LYS A 118 9.97 45.82 -19.19
CA LYS A 118 11.38 46.03 -19.64
C LYS A 118 12.37 46.77 -18.71
N GLY A 119 13.52 46.11 -18.49
CA GLY A 119 14.80 46.75 -18.17
C GLY A 119 15.84 45.74 -17.67
N ARG A 120 17.01 45.67 -18.31
CA ARG A 120 18.09 44.66 -18.15
C ARG A 120 19.40 45.37 -17.78
N LYS A 121 20.36 44.62 -17.19
CA LYS A 121 21.77 44.94 -16.81
C LYS A 121 21.90 45.45 -15.36
N GLY A 122 22.88 45.06 -14.52
CA GLY A 122 24.09 44.25 -14.65
C GLY A 122 25.12 44.73 -13.61
N VAL A 123 25.52 43.83 -12.69
CA VAL A 123 26.78 43.74 -11.91
C VAL A 123 27.38 45.01 -11.25
N LYS A 124 27.53 44.98 -9.91
CA LYS A 124 28.85 45.16 -9.23
C LYS A 124 28.79 44.82 -7.73
N VAL A 125 29.79 44.03 -7.33
CA VAL A 125 30.29 43.78 -5.97
C VAL A 125 30.89 45.06 -5.40
N ILE A 126 30.77 45.30 -4.08
CA ILE A 126 31.82 45.80 -3.18
C ILE A 126 31.37 45.60 -1.72
N ASP A 127 32.35 45.10 -0.97
CA ASP A 127 32.47 44.82 0.46
C ASP A 127 32.48 46.11 1.32
N LYS A 128 31.99 46.05 2.58
CA LYS A 128 32.49 46.90 3.69
C LYS A 128 31.91 46.47 5.05
N GLN A 129 32.84 46.27 5.98
CA GLN A 129 32.68 45.96 7.40
C GLN A 129 32.31 47.18 8.27
N SER A 130 31.87 46.83 9.49
CA SER A 130 32.01 47.51 10.80
C SER A 130 31.28 48.83 11.06
N GLU A 131 30.36 48.83 12.04
CA GLU A 131 30.66 49.28 13.42
C GLU A 131 29.54 48.93 14.42
N GLN A 132 29.96 48.68 15.67
CA GLN A 132 29.16 48.35 16.85
C GLN A 132 28.50 49.59 17.49
N VAL A 133 27.51 49.40 18.40
CA VAL A 133 27.50 49.90 19.79
C VAL A 133 26.22 49.43 20.57
N SER A 134 26.48 48.66 21.65
CA SER A 134 25.86 48.47 23.01
C SER A 134 24.34 48.63 23.33
N THR A 135 23.64 47.58 23.82
CA THR A 135 23.24 47.18 25.23
C THR A 135 21.82 47.65 25.64
N PRO A 136 21.06 47.01 26.60
CA PRO A 136 21.49 46.16 27.71
C PRO A 136 20.77 44.82 27.97
N THR A 137 21.49 43.97 28.71
CA THR A 137 21.15 42.67 29.30
C THR A 137 20.51 42.82 30.69
N LEU A 138 19.60 41.90 31.03
CA LEU A 138 19.09 41.68 32.38
C LEU A 138 19.52 40.30 32.88
N ASP A 139 19.83 40.29 34.17
CA ASP A 139 20.57 39.32 34.96
C ASP A 139 19.62 38.34 35.69
N CYS A 140 19.95 37.05 35.74
CA CYS A 140 19.31 36.08 36.64
C CYS A 140 20.38 35.12 37.20
N GLN A 141 20.51 35.19 38.53
CA GLN A 141 21.55 34.62 39.35
C GLN A 141 21.47 33.08 39.47
N HIS A 142 22.65 32.46 39.56
CA HIS A 142 22.86 31.06 39.95
C HIS A 142 22.64 30.86 41.45
N VAL A 143 21.99 29.74 41.81
CA VAL A 143 21.99 29.19 43.18
C VAL A 143 22.43 27.73 43.08
N ASP A 144 23.62 27.44 43.62
CA ASP A 144 24.14 26.11 43.86
C ASP A 144 23.42 25.45 45.05
N VAL A 145 22.86 24.26 44.85
CA VAL A 145 22.43 23.38 45.95
C VAL A 145 23.08 22.00 45.79
N LYS A 146 24.02 21.72 46.70
CA LYS A 146 24.61 20.39 46.93
C LYS A 146 23.55 19.47 47.52
N VAL A 147 23.33 18.30 46.88
CA VAL A 147 22.55 17.21 47.48
C VAL A 147 23.47 16.03 47.76
N SER A 148 23.63 15.74 49.05
CA SER A 148 24.37 14.62 49.64
C SER A 148 23.57 13.31 49.57
N LYS A 149 24.24 12.21 49.19
CA LYS A 149 23.72 10.83 49.22
C LYS A 149 23.68 10.29 50.66
N PRO A 150 22.61 9.60 51.09
CA PRO A 150 22.68 8.66 52.21
C PRO A 150 22.90 7.23 51.71
N LYS A 151 23.91 6.57 52.29
CA LYS A 151 24.04 5.10 52.34
C LYS A 151 23.00 4.56 53.32
N ILE A 152 22.26 3.53 52.92
CA ILE A 152 21.49 2.70 53.85
C ILE A 152 21.95 1.26 53.64
N GLU A 153 22.70 0.75 54.62
CA GLU A 153 22.97 -0.67 54.83
C GLU A 153 21.78 -1.28 55.59
N HIS A 154 21.20 -2.35 55.09
CA HIS A 154 20.39 -3.25 55.92
C HIS A 154 20.86 -4.69 55.78
N LYS A 155 21.16 -5.25 56.94
CA LYS A 155 21.67 -6.58 57.22
C LYS A 155 20.66 -7.65 56.83
N TYR A 156 21.14 -8.74 56.26
CA TYR A 156 20.41 -10.00 56.18
C TYR A 156 20.40 -10.65 57.56
N GLU A 157 19.21 -11.01 58.05
CA GLU A 157 19.03 -11.93 59.16
C GLU A 157 17.99 -12.97 58.75
N ASP A 158 18.39 -14.23 58.85
CA ASP A 158 17.64 -15.41 58.44
C ASP A 158 16.34 -15.56 59.23
N MET A 159 15.21 -15.62 58.53
CA MET A 159 13.96 -16.14 59.07
C MET A 159 13.32 -17.09 58.07
N LYS A 160 13.53 -18.39 58.30
CA LYS A 160 12.82 -19.47 57.62
C LYS A 160 11.32 -19.37 57.92
N VAL A 161 10.51 -19.17 56.88
CA VAL A 161 9.07 -19.46 56.91
C VAL A 161 8.76 -20.37 55.73
N HIS A 162 8.47 -21.64 56.02
CA HIS A 162 7.80 -22.54 55.10
C HIS A 162 6.32 -22.12 55.00
N SER A 163 5.87 -21.74 53.80
CA SER A 163 4.45 -21.53 53.48
C SER A 163 4.23 -21.66 51.96
N PRO A 164 3.38 -22.60 51.48
CA PRO A 164 3.19 -22.86 50.05
C PRO A 164 2.12 -21.98 49.38
N THR A 165 1.92 -20.72 49.81
CA THR A 165 0.83 -19.85 49.30
C THR A 165 1.26 -18.56 48.62
N LEU A 166 2.56 -18.37 48.36
CA LEU A 166 3.10 -17.19 47.64
C LEU A 166 3.29 -17.40 46.13
N ASP A 167 3.16 -18.63 45.61
CA ASP A 167 3.34 -18.93 44.17
C ASP A 167 2.16 -18.45 43.32
N CYS A 168 0.91 -18.68 43.75
CA CYS A 168 -0.28 -18.34 42.95
C CYS A 168 -0.49 -16.84 42.71
N LYS A 169 -0.07 -15.93 43.60
CA LYS A 169 -0.29 -14.48 43.42
C LYS A 169 0.68 -13.86 42.43
N HIS A 170 1.94 -14.28 42.44
CA HIS A 170 2.93 -13.86 41.44
C HIS A 170 2.61 -14.45 40.06
N GLU A 171 2.15 -15.70 40.02
CA GLU A 171 1.74 -16.36 38.78
C GLU A 171 0.45 -15.74 38.22
N CYS A 172 -0.53 -15.37 39.05
CA CYS A 172 -1.73 -14.65 38.63
C CYS A 172 -1.42 -13.23 38.11
N LEU A 173 -0.55 -12.46 38.79
CA LEU A 173 -0.14 -11.13 38.31
C LEU A 173 0.63 -11.22 36.99
N LYS A 174 1.48 -12.24 36.84
CA LYS A 174 2.23 -12.48 35.61
C LYS A 174 1.31 -12.91 34.47
N LEU A 175 0.31 -13.74 34.75
CA LEU A 175 -0.73 -14.11 33.78
C LEU A 175 -1.59 -12.91 33.38
N GLU A 176 -1.92 -12.00 34.30
CA GLU A 176 -2.66 -10.76 34.00
C GLU A 176 -1.80 -9.79 33.17
N LEU A 177 -0.53 -9.61 33.51
CA LEU A 177 0.42 -8.79 32.74
C LEU A 177 0.66 -9.38 31.33
N ASP A 178 0.86 -10.70 31.22
CA ASP A 178 1.01 -11.40 29.94
C ASP A 178 -0.29 -11.32 29.11
N GLN A 179 -1.47 -11.38 29.75
CA GLN A 179 -2.77 -11.19 29.08
C GLN A 179 -2.99 -9.75 28.60
N MET A 180 -2.54 -8.75 29.35
CA MET A 180 -2.62 -7.35 28.96
C MET A 180 -1.65 -7.05 27.80
N GLU A 181 -0.40 -7.54 27.86
CA GLU A 181 0.61 -7.35 26.82
C GLU A 181 0.25 -8.08 25.51
N THR A 182 -0.37 -9.27 25.60
CA THR A 182 -0.88 -10.01 24.44
C THR A 182 -2.13 -9.36 23.82
N SER A 183 -2.97 -8.71 24.63
CA SER A 183 -4.15 -7.94 24.18
C SER A 183 -3.75 -6.67 23.43
N GLU A 184 -2.82 -5.86 23.96
CA GLU A 184 -2.33 -4.65 23.30
C GLU A 184 -1.60 -4.96 21.99
N THR A 185 -0.75 -5.99 21.99
CA THR A 185 -0.08 -6.48 20.77
C THR A 185 -1.12 -6.97 19.74
N SER A 186 -2.25 -7.53 20.20
CA SER A 186 -3.34 -7.93 19.32
C SER A 186 -4.04 -6.76 18.65
N ALA A 187 -4.38 -5.73 19.43
CA ALA A 187 -4.99 -4.52 18.92
C ALA A 187 -4.09 -3.85 17.87
N LYS A 188 -2.77 -3.77 18.12
CA LYS A 188 -1.79 -3.22 17.16
C LYS A 188 -1.76 -4.00 15.84
N HIS A 189 -1.78 -5.33 15.88
CA HIS A 189 -1.80 -6.15 14.67
C HIS A 189 -3.08 -5.95 13.85
N GLU A 190 -4.23 -5.87 14.53
CA GLU A 190 -5.49 -5.59 13.87
C GLU A 190 -5.49 -4.20 13.21
N GLU A 191 -4.98 -3.17 13.90
CA GLU A 191 -4.85 -1.81 13.38
C GLU A 191 -3.99 -1.77 12.11
N ILE A 192 -2.85 -2.48 12.08
CA ILE A 192 -1.99 -2.59 10.89
C ILE A 192 -2.78 -3.12 9.69
N LEU A 193 -3.57 -4.19 9.86
CA LEU A 193 -4.38 -4.75 8.76
C LEU A 193 -5.53 -3.82 8.37
N ARG A 194 -6.20 -3.21 9.34
CA ARG A 194 -7.27 -2.23 9.09
C ARG A 194 -6.76 -1.06 8.27
N ASP A 195 -5.58 -0.53 8.60
CA ASP A 195 -4.93 0.55 7.84
C ASP A 195 -4.49 0.08 6.46
N TYR A 196 -3.78 -1.05 6.38
CA TYR A 196 -3.25 -1.58 5.12
C TYR A 196 -4.34 -1.86 4.10
N PHE A 197 -5.48 -2.40 4.54
CA PHE A 197 -6.63 -2.64 3.68
C PHE A 197 -7.62 -1.48 3.64
N ARG A 198 -7.41 -0.38 4.38
CA ARG A 198 -8.36 0.76 4.49
C ARG A 198 -9.77 0.32 4.88
N LEU A 199 -9.89 -0.53 5.90
CA LEU A 199 -11.17 -1.10 6.35
C LEU A 199 -12.10 -0.08 7.02
N ASP A 200 -11.63 1.15 7.24
CA ASP A 200 -12.42 2.30 7.68
C ASP A 200 -13.39 2.82 6.60
N VAL A 201 -13.10 2.57 5.32
CA VAL A 201 -13.92 3.01 4.20
C VAL A 201 -14.96 1.94 3.84
N ASN A 202 -16.25 2.29 3.80
CA ASN A 202 -17.30 1.41 3.28
C ASN A 202 -17.16 1.28 1.75
N LEU A 203 -16.73 0.11 1.29
CA LEU A 203 -16.48 -0.13 -0.13
C LEU A 203 -17.78 -0.35 -0.91
N THR A 204 -18.79 -0.96 -0.29
CA THR A 204 -20.10 -1.19 -0.90
C THR A 204 -20.78 0.13 -1.30
N ASP A 205 -20.67 1.17 -0.48
CA ASP A 205 -21.20 2.50 -0.80
C ASP A 205 -20.49 3.11 -2.02
N LEU A 206 -19.17 2.97 -2.09
CA LEU A 206 -18.38 3.42 -3.24
C LEU A 206 -18.77 2.67 -4.52
N TYR A 207 -18.91 1.35 -4.46
CA TYR A 207 -19.34 0.53 -5.59
C TYR A 207 -20.74 0.93 -6.07
N THR A 208 -21.64 1.25 -5.15
CA THR A 208 -22.98 1.75 -5.48
C THR A 208 -22.89 3.08 -6.22
N ALA A 209 -22.14 4.06 -5.68
CA ALA A 209 -21.96 5.36 -6.30
C ALA A 209 -21.30 5.29 -7.70
N TRP A 210 -20.24 4.51 -7.85
CA TRP A 210 -19.57 4.32 -9.14
C TRP A 210 -20.43 3.57 -10.14
N SER A 211 -21.22 2.59 -9.71
CA SER A 211 -22.16 1.86 -10.58
C SER A 211 -23.32 2.73 -11.06
N LEU A 212 -23.74 3.72 -10.27
CA LEU A 212 -24.74 4.71 -10.70
C LEU A 212 -24.16 5.68 -11.74
N SER A 213 -22.89 6.04 -11.58
CA SER A 213 -22.20 7.02 -12.43
C SER A 213 -21.67 6.41 -13.74
N ASP A 214 -21.34 5.12 -13.73
CA ASP A 214 -20.73 4.42 -14.87
C ASP A 214 -21.34 3.02 -15.13
N PRO A 215 -22.07 2.84 -16.26
CA PRO A 215 -22.60 1.54 -16.67
C PRO A 215 -21.53 0.48 -16.95
N VAL A 216 -20.31 0.87 -17.37
CA VAL A 216 -19.20 -0.08 -17.60
C VAL A 216 -18.70 -0.61 -16.26
N PHE A 217 -18.47 0.28 -15.29
CA PHE A 217 -18.18 -0.10 -13.91
C PHE A 217 -19.26 -1.00 -13.34
N LYS A 218 -20.54 -0.63 -13.48
CA LYS A 218 -21.68 -1.41 -12.97
C LYS A 218 -21.66 -2.87 -13.43
N ARG A 219 -21.36 -3.11 -14.71
CA ARG A 219 -21.24 -4.48 -15.24
C ARG A 219 -20.04 -5.22 -14.64
N THR A 220 -18.91 -4.55 -14.52
CA THR A 220 -17.67 -5.13 -13.98
C THR A 220 -17.79 -5.45 -12.48
N ALA A 221 -18.49 -4.61 -11.73
CA ALA A 221 -18.69 -4.72 -10.29
C ALA A 221 -19.42 -6.00 -9.86
N ILE A 222 -20.20 -6.64 -10.75
CA ILE A 222 -20.93 -7.89 -10.46
C ILE A 222 -19.94 -9.01 -10.07
N ASP A 223 -18.87 -9.18 -10.84
CA ASP A 223 -17.90 -10.27 -10.66
C ASP A 223 -16.62 -9.83 -9.93
N PHE A 224 -16.42 -8.52 -9.74
CA PHE A 224 -15.19 -7.94 -9.19
C PHE A 224 -15.47 -7.02 -7.99
N THR A 225 -16.27 -7.49 -7.03
CA THR A 225 -16.44 -6.85 -5.71
C THR A 225 -15.20 -6.99 -4.82
N GLY A 226 -15.14 -6.22 -3.72
CA GLY A 226 -14.13 -6.39 -2.67
C GLY A 226 -12.70 -6.01 -3.05
N ILE A 227 -12.48 -5.34 -4.17
CA ILE A 227 -11.14 -4.87 -4.56
C ILE A 227 -10.84 -3.55 -3.86
N ARG A 228 -9.96 -3.60 -2.86
CA ARG A 228 -9.47 -2.44 -2.11
C ARG A 228 -8.15 -1.88 -2.65
N ILE A 229 -7.92 -0.58 -2.47
CA ILE A 229 -6.59 0.02 -2.65
C ILE A 229 -5.79 -0.18 -1.37
N LEU A 230 -4.69 -0.92 -1.48
CA LEU A 230 -3.78 -1.13 -0.36
C LEU A 230 -3.09 0.18 0.03
N ARG A 231 -2.93 0.43 1.33
CA ARG A 231 -2.16 1.55 1.88
C ARG A 231 -0.75 1.10 2.24
N GLN A 232 0.11 1.03 1.22
CA GLN A 232 1.45 0.46 1.35
C GLN A 232 2.45 1.46 1.96
N ASP A 233 3.57 0.91 2.40
CA ASP A 233 4.77 1.65 2.78
C ASP A 233 5.34 2.42 1.56
N PRO A 234 5.61 3.74 1.65
CA PRO A 234 6.12 4.54 0.53
C PRO A 234 7.46 4.09 -0.05
N VAL A 235 8.38 3.58 0.78
CA VAL A 235 9.69 3.09 0.33
C VAL A 235 9.51 1.79 -0.44
N GLU A 236 8.79 0.82 0.16
CA GLU A 236 8.47 -0.45 -0.49
C GLU A 236 7.76 -0.22 -1.83
N ASN A 237 6.76 0.65 -1.84
CA ASN A 237 5.94 0.90 -3.01
C ASN A 237 6.75 1.57 -4.13
N LEU A 238 7.55 2.60 -3.82
CA LEU A 238 8.40 3.27 -4.79
C LEU A 238 9.35 2.31 -5.51
N PHE A 239 10.16 1.55 -4.76
CA PHE A 239 11.15 0.67 -5.35
C PHE A 239 10.53 -0.55 -6.03
N SER A 240 9.39 -1.03 -5.53
CA SER A 240 8.60 -2.08 -6.21
C SER A 240 8.07 -1.60 -7.56
N PHE A 241 7.54 -0.37 -7.65
CA PHE A 241 7.02 0.15 -8.91
C PHE A 241 8.11 0.61 -9.88
N ILE A 242 9.32 0.97 -9.42
CA ILE A 242 10.50 1.08 -10.29
C ILE A 242 10.76 -0.25 -11.02
N CYS A 243 10.63 -1.40 -10.32
CA CYS A 243 10.74 -2.74 -10.89
C CYS A 243 9.64 -3.06 -11.93
N SER A 244 8.50 -2.36 -11.87
CA SER A 244 7.32 -2.64 -12.71
C SER A 244 7.39 -2.07 -14.13
N SER A 245 8.21 -1.05 -14.35
CA SER A 245 8.31 -0.35 -15.65
C SER A 245 8.59 -1.34 -16.79
N ASN A 246 7.75 -1.41 -17.82
CA ASN A 246 7.87 -2.37 -18.95
C ASN A 246 8.14 -3.82 -18.49
N ASN A 247 7.26 -4.36 -17.65
CA ASN A 247 7.41 -5.67 -17.01
C ASN A 247 6.04 -6.32 -16.78
N HIS A 248 6.01 -7.57 -16.29
CA HIS A 248 4.77 -8.28 -15.97
C HIS A 248 4.76 -8.77 -14.52
N ILE A 249 3.56 -8.87 -13.92
CA ILE A 249 3.34 -9.10 -12.47
C ILE A 249 4.22 -10.24 -11.92
N SER A 250 4.21 -11.42 -12.56
CA SER A 250 5.00 -12.58 -12.09
C SER A 250 6.52 -12.28 -12.00
N ARG A 251 7.10 -11.60 -12.99
CA ARG A 251 8.53 -11.24 -12.95
C ARG A 251 8.81 -10.15 -11.92
N ILE A 252 7.90 -9.19 -11.77
CA ILE A 252 8.02 -8.13 -10.75
C ILE A 252 8.04 -8.76 -9.35
N SER A 253 7.12 -9.68 -9.05
CA SER A 253 7.10 -10.40 -7.78
C SER A 253 8.43 -11.12 -7.49
N GLY A 254 8.99 -11.82 -8.48
CA GLY A 254 10.30 -12.45 -8.30
C GLY A 254 11.45 -11.46 -8.12
N MET A 255 11.40 -10.29 -8.78
CA MET A 255 12.39 -9.23 -8.59
C MET A 255 12.30 -8.65 -7.17
N VAL A 256 11.11 -8.28 -6.71
CA VAL A 256 10.89 -7.72 -5.36
C VAL A 256 11.30 -8.74 -4.28
N GLU A 257 11.00 -10.02 -4.46
CA GLU A 257 11.46 -11.07 -3.55
C GLU A 257 12.99 -11.14 -3.46
N ARG A 258 13.70 -11.18 -4.60
CA ARG A 258 15.18 -11.17 -4.61
C ARG A 258 15.76 -9.90 -4.01
N LEU A 259 15.09 -8.75 -4.20
CA LEU A 259 15.49 -7.48 -3.61
C LEU A 259 15.49 -7.58 -2.08
N CYS A 260 14.38 -8.07 -1.50
CA CYS A 260 14.24 -8.27 -0.06
C CYS A 260 15.19 -9.34 0.49
N GLN A 261 15.38 -10.46 -0.21
CA GLN A 261 16.31 -11.50 0.23
C GLN A 261 17.77 -11.03 0.24
N THR A 262 18.14 -10.11 -0.66
CA THR A 262 19.53 -9.64 -0.80
C THR A 262 19.84 -8.49 0.15
N TYR A 263 18.89 -7.58 0.36
CA TYR A 263 19.13 -6.29 1.03
C TYR A 263 18.20 -6.01 2.22
N GLY A 264 17.21 -6.87 2.46
CA GLY A 264 16.25 -6.73 3.55
C GLY A 264 16.73 -7.45 4.82
N THR A 265 16.24 -6.99 5.97
CA THR A 265 16.49 -7.65 7.25
C THR A 265 15.63 -8.89 7.40
N LYS A 266 16.19 -10.02 7.89
CA LYS A 266 15.42 -11.26 8.10
C LYS A 266 14.37 -11.01 9.19
N VAL A 267 13.12 -11.32 8.88
CA VAL A 267 11.98 -11.26 9.81
C VAL A 267 11.86 -12.57 10.56
N THR A 268 11.75 -13.68 9.83
CA THR A 268 11.57 -15.00 10.43
C THR A 268 11.88 -16.10 9.42
N GLU A 269 11.83 -17.34 9.87
CA GLU A 269 11.86 -18.53 9.04
C GLU A 269 10.60 -19.34 9.30
N TYR A 270 9.92 -19.76 8.23
CA TYR A 270 8.67 -20.50 8.33
C TYR A 270 8.62 -21.55 7.24
N LYS A 271 8.39 -22.81 7.66
CA LYS A 271 8.33 -23.99 6.77
C LYS A 271 9.56 -24.10 5.84
N GLY A 272 10.75 -23.81 6.36
CA GLY A 272 12.01 -23.90 5.61
C GLY A 272 12.28 -22.75 4.65
N GLU A 273 11.47 -21.69 4.67
CA GLU A 273 11.70 -20.48 3.87
C GLU A 273 11.96 -19.27 4.78
N SER A 274 12.95 -18.46 4.41
CA SER A 274 13.26 -17.20 5.10
C SER A 274 12.43 -16.04 4.53
N TYR A 275 11.84 -15.26 5.43
CA TYR A 275 11.08 -14.06 5.13
C TYR A 275 11.87 -12.83 5.57
N PHE A 276 11.89 -11.80 4.72
CA PHE A 276 12.70 -10.60 4.91
C PHE A 276 11.83 -9.36 4.79
N ASN A 277 12.18 -8.29 5.51
CA ASN A 277 11.60 -6.97 5.30
C ASN A 277 11.95 -6.41 3.92
N PHE A 278 11.24 -5.34 3.54
CA PHE A 278 11.70 -4.52 2.43
C PHE A 278 13.02 -3.81 2.80
N PRO A 279 13.99 -3.67 1.88
CA PRO A 279 15.24 -2.97 2.18
C PRO A 279 15.03 -1.48 2.50
N SER A 280 15.82 -0.94 3.42
CA SER A 280 15.91 0.50 3.65
C SER A 280 16.56 1.21 2.46
N VAL A 281 16.34 2.52 2.34
CA VAL A 281 17.03 3.40 1.38
C VAL A 281 18.54 3.31 1.58
N GLU A 282 19.00 3.30 2.83
CA GLU A 282 20.42 3.16 3.16
C GLU A 282 21.01 1.88 2.54
N SER A 283 20.37 0.72 2.75
CA SER A 283 20.79 -0.58 2.22
C SER A 283 20.87 -0.58 0.68
N LEU A 284 19.95 0.14 0.01
CA LEU A 284 19.93 0.27 -1.45
C LEU A 284 20.88 1.35 -2.01
N SER A 285 21.41 2.22 -1.16
CA SER A 285 22.31 3.32 -1.55
C SER A 285 23.80 2.92 -1.56
N GLY A 286 24.13 1.75 -0.98
CA GLY A 286 25.49 1.27 -0.79
C GLY A 286 26.32 1.07 -2.07
N PRO A 287 27.65 0.92 -1.92
CA PRO A 287 28.54 0.63 -3.04
C PRO A 287 28.22 -0.74 -3.68
N GLY A 288 28.33 -0.84 -5.01
CA GLY A 288 28.12 -2.10 -5.75
C GLY A 288 26.66 -2.57 -5.87
N VAL A 289 25.67 -1.85 -5.32
CA VAL A 289 24.25 -2.25 -5.39
C VAL A 289 23.75 -2.37 -6.83
N GLU A 290 24.09 -1.42 -7.70
CA GLU A 290 23.70 -1.49 -9.11
C GLU A 290 24.23 -2.78 -9.79
N ASP A 291 25.51 -3.08 -9.65
CA ASP A 291 26.15 -4.23 -10.30
C ASP A 291 25.56 -5.56 -9.78
N ARG A 292 25.33 -5.64 -8.48
CA ARG A 292 24.69 -6.80 -7.86
C ARG A 292 23.24 -6.97 -8.32
N LEU A 293 22.47 -5.90 -8.45
CA LEU A 293 21.11 -5.98 -8.99
C LEU A 293 21.11 -6.36 -10.49
N ARG A 294 22.11 -5.92 -11.27
CA ARG A 294 22.29 -6.35 -12.66
C ARG A 294 22.53 -7.86 -12.73
N SER A 295 23.40 -8.42 -11.89
CA SER A 295 23.66 -9.87 -11.86
C SER A 295 22.44 -10.68 -11.39
N LEU A 296 21.53 -10.08 -10.61
CA LEU A 296 20.24 -10.67 -10.20
C LEU A 296 19.10 -10.49 -11.22
N GLY A 297 19.40 -9.97 -12.43
CA GLY A 297 18.46 -9.90 -13.54
C GLY A 297 17.51 -8.70 -13.54
N PHE A 298 17.83 -7.62 -12.81
CA PHE A 298 17.03 -6.39 -12.80
C PHE A 298 17.18 -5.57 -14.10
N GLY A 299 18.22 -5.83 -14.88
CA GLY A 299 18.52 -5.13 -16.13
C GLY A 299 18.75 -3.63 -15.88
N TYR A 300 18.22 -2.78 -16.75
CA TYR A 300 18.39 -1.32 -16.63
C TYR A 300 17.78 -0.74 -15.33
N ARG A 301 16.83 -1.43 -14.69
CA ARG A 301 16.17 -0.97 -13.46
C ARG A 301 17.11 -1.01 -12.25
N ALA A 302 18.19 -1.79 -12.31
CA ALA A 302 19.24 -1.78 -11.30
C ALA A 302 19.81 -0.37 -11.07
N LYS A 303 20.07 0.36 -12.16
CA LYS A 303 20.50 1.76 -12.12
C LYS A 303 19.45 2.64 -11.45
N TYR A 304 18.18 2.47 -11.81
CA TYR A 304 17.09 3.29 -11.27
C TYR A 304 16.95 3.14 -9.76
N ILE A 305 17.05 1.91 -9.25
CA ILE A 305 17.03 1.62 -7.81
C ILE A 305 18.23 2.28 -7.13
N SER A 306 19.46 1.99 -7.57
CA SER A 306 20.67 2.49 -6.90
C SER A 306 20.77 4.02 -6.95
N VAL A 307 20.49 4.64 -8.10
CA VAL A 307 20.55 6.10 -8.25
C VAL A 307 19.45 6.79 -7.43
N THR A 308 18.23 6.23 -7.42
CA THR A 308 17.14 6.80 -6.60
C THR A 308 17.44 6.68 -5.11
N ALA A 309 17.94 5.54 -4.64
CA ALA A 309 18.32 5.36 -3.25
C ALA A 309 19.44 6.33 -2.83
N LYS A 310 20.49 6.46 -3.65
CA LYS A 310 21.57 7.44 -3.43
C LYS A 310 21.08 8.88 -3.41
N TYR A 311 20.16 9.24 -4.32
CA TYR A 311 19.58 10.58 -4.37
C TYR A 311 18.80 10.89 -3.09
N ILE A 312 17.95 9.96 -2.63
CA ILE A 312 17.18 10.12 -1.39
C ILE A 312 18.13 10.22 -0.20
N GLN A 313 19.11 9.33 -0.08
CA GLN A 313 20.08 9.34 1.03
C GLN A 313 20.91 10.63 1.09
N ALA A 314 21.27 11.20 -0.07
CA ALA A 314 22.15 12.37 -0.13
C ALA A 314 21.41 13.72 0.03
N ASN A 315 20.13 13.79 -0.34
CA ASN A 315 19.40 15.06 -0.39
C ASN A 315 18.20 15.11 0.56
N HIS A 316 17.73 13.96 1.05
CA HIS A 316 16.48 13.77 1.77
C HIS A 316 16.63 12.67 2.85
N SER A 317 15.54 12.00 3.19
CA SER A 317 15.49 10.83 4.07
C SER A 317 14.27 9.94 3.73
N GLU A 318 14.11 8.80 4.41
CA GLU A 318 12.88 8.00 4.28
C GLU A 318 11.66 8.76 4.80
N GLU A 319 11.82 9.55 5.86
CA GLU A 319 10.76 10.40 6.44
C GLU A 319 10.31 11.47 5.45
N TRP A 320 11.22 12.02 4.66
CA TRP A 320 10.84 12.93 3.57
C TRP A 320 9.90 12.24 2.57
N LEU A 321 10.23 11.01 2.15
CA LEU A 321 9.41 10.25 1.21
C LEU A 321 8.03 9.94 1.81
N ARG A 322 8.00 9.50 3.07
CA ARG A 322 6.75 9.27 3.83
C ARG A 322 5.94 10.55 3.99
N GLY A 323 6.60 11.67 4.24
CA GLY A 323 6.00 12.99 4.38
C GLY A 323 5.33 13.51 3.12
N LEU A 324 5.68 13.00 1.93
CA LEU A 324 4.98 13.33 0.68
C LEU A 324 3.50 12.91 0.71
N ARG A 325 3.13 11.96 1.56
CA ARG A 325 1.73 11.57 1.83
C ARG A 325 0.88 12.74 2.33
N ASN A 326 1.48 13.71 3.03
CA ASN A 326 0.78 14.89 3.56
C ASN A 326 0.69 16.06 2.57
N LYS A 327 1.33 15.95 1.39
CA LYS A 327 1.27 17.00 0.35
C LYS A 327 0.08 16.78 -0.60
N PRO A 328 -0.38 17.81 -1.34
CA PRO A 328 -1.37 17.64 -2.40
C PRO A 328 -0.89 16.72 -3.54
N TYR A 329 -1.80 16.02 -4.21
CA TYR A 329 -1.48 15.06 -5.28
C TYR A 329 -0.51 15.60 -6.35
N THR A 330 -0.76 16.80 -6.87
CA THR A 330 0.08 17.41 -7.91
C THR A 330 1.51 17.66 -7.43
N GLN A 331 1.68 18.12 -6.19
CA GLN A 331 3.00 18.31 -5.59
C GLN A 331 3.69 16.98 -5.34
N THR A 332 3.00 16.01 -4.72
CA THR A 332 3.53 14.65 -4.50
C THR A 332 4.03 14.03 -5.80
N LYS A 333 3.21 14.05 -6.86
CA LYS A 333 3.58 13.53 -8.18
C LYS A 333 4.79 14.26 -8.77
N SER A 334 4.83 15.59 -8.65
CA SER A 334 5.95 16.38 -9.17
C SER A 334 7.28 16.07 -8.48
N GLU A 335 7.28 15.76 -7.18
CA GLU A 335 8.49 15.33 -6.47
C GLU A 335 8.93 13.93 -6.90
N LEU A 336 7.97 13.00 -7.02
CA LEU A 336 8.26 11.62 -7.41
C LEU A 336 8.87 11.50 -8.80
N VAL A 337 8.40 12.29 -9.78
CA VAL A 337 8.89 12.24 -11.18
C VAL A 337 10.34 12.74 -11.31
N LYS A 338 10.89 13.43 -10.30
CA LYS A 338 12.32 13.80 -10.28
C LYS A 338 13.24 12.59 -10.06
N LEU A 339 12.71 11.48 -9.53
CA LEU A 339 13.47 10.29 -9.20
C LEU A 339 13.81 9.46 -10.44
N CYS A 340 15.00 8.84 -10.44
CA CYS A 340 15.49 8.10 -11.61
C CYS A 340 14.61 6.88 -11.90
N GLY A 341 14.08 6.79 -13.12
CA GLY A 341 13.21 5.70 -13.54
C GLY A 341 11.74 5.85 -13.13
N VAL A 342 11.35 6.98 -12.54
CA VAL A 342 9.97 7.29 -12.15
C VAL A 342 9.33 8.23 -13.18
N GLY A 343 8.57 7.64 -14.11
CA GLY A 343 7.70 8.41 -15.03
C GLY A 343 6.30 8.63 -14.47
N ALA A 344 5.42 9.28 -15.23
CA ALA A 344 4.05 9.62 -14.83
C ALA A 344 3.27 8.42 -14.25
N LYS A 345 3.32 7.26 -14.92
CA LYS A 345 2.66 6.03 -14.47
C LYS A 345 3.18 5.53 -13.13
N VAL A 346 4.50 5.45 -12.97
CA VAL A 346 5.13 4.98 -11.72
C VAL A 346 4.79 5.94 -10.58
N ALA A 347 4.88 7.25 -10.82
CA ALA A 347 4.51 8.26 -9.83
C ALA A 347 3.04 8.14 -9.42
N ASP A 348 2.11 7.92 -10.36
CA ASP A 348 0.70 7.72 -10.03
C ASP A 348 0.43 6.42 -9.27
N CYS A 349 1.13 5.32 -9.58
CA CYS A 349 1.06 4.10 -8.77
C CYS A 349 1.47 4.38 -7.32
N VAL A 350 2.57 5.13 -7.13
CA VAL A 350 3.05 5.52 -5.80
C VAL A 350 2.07 6.43 -5.09
N CYS A 351 1.54 7.43 -5.79
CA CYS A 351 0.51 8.32 -5.29
C CYS A 351 -0.72 7.56 -4.77
N LEU A 352 -1.26 6.67 -5.60
CA LEU A 352 -2.48 5.91 -5.31
C LEU A 352 -2.30 4.91 -4.17
N MET A 353 -1.23 4.13 -4.21
CA MET A 353 -1.08 2.94 -3.37
C MET A 353 -0.25 3.16 -2.11
N SER A 354 0.33 4.34 -1.92
CA SER A 354 1.15 4.63 -0.72
C SER A 354 1.15 6.08 -0.25
N MET A 355 0.62 7.04 -1.01
CA MET A 355 0.61 8.48 -0.62
C MET A 355 -0.78 9.06 -0.34
N ASP A 356 -1.79 8.19 -0.19
CA ASP A 356 -3.19 8.59 0.08
C ASP A 356 -3.79 9.52 -0.98
N LYS A 357 -3.36 9.38 -2.26
CA LYS A 357 -3.93 10.13 -3.40
C LYS A 357 -4.88 9.24 -4.18
N LEU A 358 -6.06 8.99 -3.62
CA LEU A 358 -7.04 8.05 -4.19
C LEU A 358 -7.63 8.52 -5.52
N GLU A 359 -7.43 9.78 -5.88
CA GLU A 359 -7.76 10.38 -7.17
C GLU A 359 -6.72 10.10 -8.27
N ALA A 360 -5.54 9.59 -7.92
CA ALA A 360 -4.47 9.31 -8.86
C ALA A 360 -4.83 8.10 -9.74
N VAL A 361 -4.76 8.27 -11.06
CA VAL A 361 -5.09 7.23 -12.05
C VAL A 361 -3.83 6.87 -12.83
N PRO A 362 -3.16 5.75 -12.52
CA PRO A 362 -1.97 5.32 -13.24
C PRO A 362 -2.36 4.78 -14.62
N VAL A 363 -2.01 5.48 -15.70
CA VAL A 363 -2.37 5.07 -17.07
C VAL A 363 -1.21 4.29 -17.70
N ASP A 364 -1.40 2.99 -17.90
CA ASP A 364 -0.50 2.16 -18.70
C ASP A 364 -1.17 1.69 -20.00
N THR A 365 -0.57 0.71 -20.68
CA THR A 365 -1.13 0.16 -21.91
C THR A 365 -2.47 -0.54 -21.70
N HIS A 366 -2.69 -1.20 -20.55
CA HIS A 366 -3.97 -1.84 -20.24
C HIS A 366 -5.04 -0.79 -19.97
N VAL A 367 -4.72 0.22 -19.18
CA VAL A 367 -5.65 1.32 -18.87
C VAL A 367 -6.00 2.11 -20.12
N TRP A 368 -5.02 2.37 -20.98
CA TRP A 368 -5.28 2.97 -22.28
C TRP A 368 -6.20 2.08 -23.13
N GLN A 369 -6.00 0.76 -23.17
CA GLN A 369 -6.89 -0.14 -23.90
C GLN A 369 -8.32 -0.12 -23.36
N ILE A 370 -8.51 -0.11 -22.04
CA ILE A 370 -9.83 0.01 -21.39
C ILE A 370 -10.46 1.36 -21.78
N ALA A 371 -9.74 2.46 -21.60
CA ALA A 371 -10.21 3.80 -21.96
C ALA A 371 -10.61 3.88 -23.44
N ALA A 372 -9.78 3.36 -24.35
CA ALA A 372 -10.05 3.37 -25.78
C ALA A 372 -11.23 2.47 -26.18
N ARG A 373 -11.40 1.33 -25.52
CA ARG A 373 -12.45 0.35 -25.79
C ARG A 373 -13.82 0.86 -25.34
N ASP A 374 -13.90 1.36 -24.10
CA ASP A 374 -15.17 1.52 -23.39
C ASP A 374 -15.60 2.98 -23.18
N TYR A 375 -14.68 3.95 -23.21
CA TYR A 375 -14.95 5.33 -22.76
C TYR A 375 -14.65 6.40 -23.81
N MET A 376 -13.50 6.30 -24.46
CA MET A 376 -12.93 7.33 -25.32
C MET A 376 -12.51 6.73 -26.67
N PRO A 377 -13.46 6.44 -27.60
CA PRO A 377 -13.16 5.78 -28.87
C PRO A 377 -12.12 6.50 -29.75
N LYS A 378 -11.98 7.83 -29.60
CA LYS A 378 -10.94 8.65 -30.26
C LYS A 378 -9.51 8.15 -29.99
N LEU A 379 -9.28 7.48 -28.86
CA LEU A 379 -7.97 6.95 -28.50
C LEU A 379 -7.53 5.78 -29.38
N LYS A 380 -8.46 5.11 -30.10
CA LYS A 380 -8.12 4.01 -31.02
C LYS A 380 -7.29 4.48 -32.22
N GLN A 381 -7.35 5.78 -32.56
CA GLN A 381 -6.56 6.35 -33.65
C GLN A 381 -5.17 6.82 -33.20
N ALA A 382 -4.92 6.91 -31.89
CA ALA A 382 -3.64 7.37 -31.36
C ALA A 382 -2.57 6.29 -31.52
N LYS A 383 -1.37 6.69 -31.96
CA LYS A 383 -0.24 5.77 -32.18
C LYS A 383 0.56 5.47 -30.91
N SER A 384 0.51 6.36 -29.92
CA SER A 384 1.25 6.24 -28.66
C SER A 384 0.55 7.01 -27.53
N LEU A 385 0.82 6.59 -26.30
CA LEU A 385 0.37 7.28 -25.09
C LEU A 385 1.31 8.46 -24.81
N THR A 386 0.93 9.64 -25.27
CA THR A 386 1.65 10.90 -24.99
C THR A 386 1.25 11.44 -23.61
N ASP A 387 2.06 12.34 -23.04
CA ASP A 387 1.75 12.98 -21.75
C ASP A 387 0.38 13.70 -21.75
N LYS A 388 0.01 14.29 -22.89
CA LYS A 388 -1.31 14.91 -23.06
C LYS A 388 -2.43 13.88 -22.97
N LEU A 389 -2.32 12.78 -23.72
CA LEU A 389 -3.33 11.71 -23.71
C LEU A 389 -3.39 11.01 -22.35
N TYR A 390 -2.24 10.83 -21.69
CA TYR A 390 -2.16 10.35 -20.33
C TYR A 390 -2.98 11.22 -19.39
N GLY A 391 -2.81 12.55 -19.47
CA GLY A 391 -3.58 13.53 -18.71
C GLY A 391 -5.07 13.44 -19.00
N GLU A 392 -5.47 13.48 -20.28
CA GLU A 392 -6.88 13.41 -20.70
C GLU A 392 -7.58 12.14 -20.20
N ILE A 393 -6.92 10.97 -20.23
CA ILE A 393 -7.48 9.72 -19.71
C ILE A 393 -7.66 9.80 -18.19
N GLY A 394 -6.66 10.31 -17.48
CA GLY A 394 -6.75 10.46 -16.03
C GLY A 394 -7.83 11.45 -15.61
N ASP A 395 -7.95 12.58 -16.31
CA ASP A 395 -8.98 13.60 -16.04
C ASP A 395 -10.38 13.04 -16.31
N HIS A 396 -10.57 12.31 -17.41
CA HIS A 396 -11.85 11.67 -17.71
C HIS A 396 -12.32 10.75 -16.57
N PHE A 397 -11.42 9.89 -16.04
CA PHE A 397 -11.79 9.00 -14.94
C PHE A 397 -11.99 9.74 -13.61
N ARG A 398 -11.28 10.85 -13.36
CA ARG A 398 -11.52 11.72 -12.20
C ARG A 398 -12.86 12.44 -12.28
N GLU A 399 -13.24 12.93 -13.46
CA GLU A 399 -14.56 13.53 -13.69
C GLU A 399 -15.69 12.51 -13.48
N LEU A 400 -15.46 11.25 -13.84
CA LEU A 400 -16.46 10.18 -13.73
C LEU A 400 -16.65 9.64 -12.30
N TRP A 401 -15.58 9.49 -11.53
CA TRP A 401 -15.60 8.80 -10.23
C TRP A 401 -15.14 9.64 -9.03
N GLY A 402 -14.74 10.89 -9.26
CA GLY A 402 -14.38 11.84 -8.22
C GLY A 402 -13.07 11.53 -7.50
N ASP A 403 -13.05 11.79 -6.19
CA ASP A 403 -11.87 11.76 -5.31
C ASP A 403 -11.25 10.36 -5.12
N LYS A 404 -11.96 9.30 -5.51
CA LYS A 404 -11.52 7.91 -5.44
C LYS A 404 -11.47 7.24 -6.81
N ALA A 405 -11.29 8.03 -7.87
CA ALA A 405 -11.19 7.53 -9.23
C ALA A 405 -10.09 6.47 -9.43
N GLY A 406 -8.95 6.60 -8.76
CA GLY A 406 -7.89 5.60 -8.80
C GLY A 406 -8.31 4.25 -8.22
N TRP A 407 -9.22 4.26 -7.25
CA TRP A 407 -9.81 3.06 -6.67
C TRP A 407 -10.77 2.38 -7.64
N ALA A 408 -11.74 3.13 -8.18
CA ALA A 408 -12.68 2.62 -9.18
C ALA A 408 -11.97 2.06 -10.42
N HIS A 409 -11.02 2.82 -10.95
CA HIS A 409 -10.15 2.40 -12.06
C HIS A 409 -9.46 1.06 -11.78
N THR A 410 -8.97 0.84 -10.56
CA THR A 410 -8.27 -0.40 -10.20
C THR A 410 -9.18 -1.63 -10.30
N VAL A 411 -10.48 -1.49 -10.09
CA VAL A 411 -11.45 -2.58 -10.30
C VAL A 411 -11.49 -2.99 -11.77
N LEU A 412 -11.56 -2.02 -12.69
CA LEU A 412 -11.54 -2.27 -14.13
C LEU A 412 -10.22 -2.87 -14.59
N PHE A 413 -9.11 -2.33 -14.08
CA PHE A 413 -7.78 -2.87 -14.35
C PHE A 413 -7.68 -4.33 -13.92
N ALA A 414 -8.12 -4.64 -12.69
CA ALA A 414 -8.13 -6.00 -12.19
C ALA A 414 -8.97 -6.92 -13.08
N ALA A 415 -10.17 -6.50 -13.49
CA ALA A 415 -11.02 -7.28 -14.41
C ALA A 415 -10.38 -7.51 -15.79
N ASP A 416 -9.51 -6.61 -16.25
CA ASP A 416 -8.83 -6.74 -17.54
C ASP A 416 -7.60 -7.68 -17.50
N LEU A 417 -7.12 -8.07 -16.32
CA LEU A 417 -5.96 -8.96 -16.21
C LEU A 417 -6.25 -10.35 -16.79
N LYS A 418 -5.31 -10.85 -17.61
CA LYS A 418 -5.40 -12.19 -18.25
C LYS A 418 -5.72 -13.32 -17.27
N LYS A 419 -5.25 -13.23 -16.04
CA LYS A 419 -5.48 -14.27 -15.02
C LYS A 419 -6.93 -14.39 -14.57
N PHE A 420 -7.75 -13.38 -14.83
CA PHE A 420 -9.18 -13.38 -14.52
C PHE A 420 -10.03 -13.48 -15.79
N LYS A 421 -9.44 -13.27 -16.97
CA LYS A 421 -10.04 -13.61 -18.26
C LYS A 421 -9.86 -15.12 -18.49
N ASN A 422 -10.93 -15.89 -18.30
CA ASN A 422 -11.08 -17.35 -18.47
C ASN A 422 -11.13 -18.16 -17.16
N LYS A 423 -12.34 -18.25 -16.60
CA LYS A 423 -12.96 -19.55 -16.28
C LYS A 423 -14.26 -19.62 -17.08
N PRO A 424 -14.48 -20.60 -17.97
CA PRO A 424 -15.81 -20.82 -18.50
C PRO A 424 -16.66 -21.41 -17.37
N ASP A 425 -17.47 -20.58 -16.72
CA ASP A 425 -18.67 -21.06 -16.04
C ASP A 425 -19.79 -21.12 -17.08
N THR A 426 -19.81 -22.20 -17.87
CA THR A 426 -21.00 -22.62 -18.59
C THR A 426 -21.46 -23.93 -17.97
N LYS A 427 -22.28 -23.82 -16.93
CA LYS A 427 -23.40 -24.76 -16.78
C LYS A 427 -24.53 -24.20 -17.64
N GLU A 428 -24.47 -24.48 -18.93
CA GLU A 428 -25.70 -24.48 -19.72
C GLU A 428 -26.58 -25.60 -19.15
N ILE A 429 -27.78 -25.23 -18.70
CA ILE A 429 -28.83 -26.19 -18.38
C ILE A 429 -29.41 -26.61 -19.73
N ASP A 430 -28.93 -27.75 -20.24
CA ASP A 430 -29.56 -28.41 -21.37
C ASP A 430 -30.95 -28.87 -20.95
N VAL A 431 -31.98 -28.17 -21.43
CA VAL A 431 -33.36 -28.66 -21.43
C VAL A 431 -33.48 -29.65 -22.59
N GLU A 432 -33.17 -30.91 -22.33
CA GLU A 432 -33.49 -32.00 -23.25
C GLU A 432 -35.01 -32.14 -23.39
N THR A 433 -35.53 -31.83 -24.57
CA THR A 433 -36.83 -32.32 -25.04
C THR A 433 -36.58 -33.39 -26.10
N SER A 434 -36.71 -34.65 -25.70
CA SER A 434 -36.79 -35.78 -26.63
C SER A 434 -38.15 -35.81 -27.34
N PRO A 435 -38.20 -36.30 -28.59
CA PRO A 435 -38.88 -37.58 -28.76
C PRO A 435 -38.17 -38.56 -29.71
N ASN A 436 -37.88 -39.74 -29.15
CA ASN A 436 -38.03 -41.09 -29.70
C ASN A 436 -38.16 -41.29 -31.23
N LYS A 437 -37.23 -42.09 -31.81
CA LYS A 437 -37.55 -43.33 -32.55
C LYS A 437 -36.32 -44.18 -32.86
N SER A 438 -36.27 -45.32 -32.18
CA SER A 438 -35.81 -46.66 -32.58
C SER A 438 -35.20 -46.85 -33.99
N GLN A 439 -34.03 -47.49 -34.07
CA GLN A 439 -33.94 -48.95 -34.29
C GLN A 439 -32.48 -49.42 -34.29
N ALA A 440 -32.27 -50.54 -33.60
CA ALA A 440 -31.02 -51.27 -33.46
C ALA A 440 -30.79 -52.27 -34.61
N LYS A 441 -29.52 -52.57 -34.88
CA LYS A 441 -28.88 -53.86 -35.27
C LYS A 441 -27.54 -53.50 -35.93
N GLY A 442 -26.34 -53.86 -35.47
CA GLY A 442 -25.92 -54.98 -34.64
C GLY A 442 -25.37 -56.11 -35.51
N TYR A 443 -24.08 -56.10 -35.86
CA TYR A 443 -23.27 -57.33 -35.98
C TYR A 443 -21.76 -57.06 -36.04
N LYS A 444 -21.01 -57.80 -35.24
CA LYS A 444 -19.53 -57.88 -35.20
C LYS A 444 -19.02 -58.73 -36.37
N ARG A 445 -17.81 -58.45 -36.88
CA ARG A 445 -16.82 -59.54 -37.05
C ARG A 445 -15.37 -59.06 -37.20
N SER A 446 -14.53 -59.92 -36.65
CA SER A 446 -13.10 -59.89 -36.37
C SER A 446 -12.14 -60.02 -37.55
N LYS A 447 -10.92 -59.48 -37.33
CA LYS A 447 -9.58 -59.98 -37.70
C LYS A 447 -9.27 -60.22 -39.19
N SER A 448 -8.20 -59.58 -39.68
CA SER A 448 -6.88 -60.23 -39.84
C SER A 448 -5.85 -59.29 -40.48
N SER A 449 -4.61 -59.50 -40.06
CA SER A 449 -3.36 -58.86 -40.46
C SER A 449 -2.89 -59.25 -41.86
N VAL A 450 -2.38 -58.31 -42.65
CA VAL A 450 -1.37 -58.58 -43.69
C VAL A 450 -0.36 -57.43 -43.75
N THR A 451 0.89 -57.83 -43.87
CA THR A 451 2.18 -57.13 -43.90
C THR A 451 2.47 -56.38 -45.21
N GLY A 452 3.36 -55.38 -45.14
CA GLY A 452 4.07 -54.77 -46.28
C GLY A 452 4.07 -53.24 -46.14
N GLY A 453 5.17 -52.54 -45.85
CA GLY A 453 6.45 -52.58 -46.54
C GLY A 453 6.50 -51.39 -47.52
N GLY A 454 7.13 -50.27 -47.15
CA GLY A 454 7.23 -49.12 -48.05
C GLY A 454 7.83 -47.87 -47.44
N LYS A 455 9.15 -47.71 -47.59
CA LYS A 455 9.91 -46.48 -47.36
C LYS A 455 9.41 -45.35 -48.27
N ARG A 456 9.29 -44.12 -47.76
CA ARG A 456 9.97 -42.94 -48.35
C ARG A 456 9.78 -41.68 -47.49
N ALA A 457 10.92 -41.09 -47.15
CA ALA A 457 11.06 -39.72 -46.71
C ALA A 457 10.58 -38.73 -47.78
N LYS A 458 9.94 -37.64 -47.35
CA LYS A 458 10.09 -36.31 -47.96
C LYS A 458 10.01 -35.25 -46.86
N GLN A 459 11.12 -34.53 -46.76
CA GLN A 459 11.32 -33.22 -46.14
C GLN A 459 10.57 -32.13 -46.95
N TRP A 460 10.79 -30.85 -46.60
CA TRP A 460 10.18 -29.61 -47.12
C TRP A 460 8.83 -29.30 -46.42
N THR A 461 8.65 -28.20 -45.69
CA THR A 461 9.42 -26.94 -45.51
C THR A 461 8.91 -26.28 -44.24
#